data_AF-A0A1B1E5H2-F1
#
_entry.id   AF-A0A1B1E5H2-F1
#
_cell.length_a   1.000
_cell.length_b   1.000
_cell.length_c   1.000
_cell.angle_alpha   90.00
_cell.angle_beta   90.00
_cell.angle_gamma   90.00
#
_symmetry.space_group_name_H-M   'P 1'
#
loop_
_entity.id
_entity.type
_entity.pdbx_description
1 polymer ?
#
loop_
_entity_poly.entity_id
_entity_poly.type
_entity_poly.pdbx_seq_one_letter_code
_entity_poly.pdbx_strand_id
1 'polypeptide(L)'
;MAVLIKNNEASLVDMAVQDFIKLGIDGVYTTMKTVVSFEYIFNFTSHMRNLHKYSTNFLELQINDQNKECVTNILQHLTLENIRKSTSASIKAGFEFLNALNEDIKKKHFSENLNYMVMVTITWDIHTDNRVPPNEPFSILCYIKCLPKYSSHVQIDIMCGERKTPNIKYSNVFDVRNKLLRLKSENSQEVVLYNEKEEITEGLTCNFFCFFNDTLYTAKDELVLKGTMREQIIHICEEEGITLKKEAIKISDIGRFEFCFICSTTRNILPVKKIILCSENKREFEKDVHHPVLVRLQQKLHEAVEKKKEKYEAYVSETCNV
;
A
#
# COMPACT_ATOMS: atom_id res chain seq x y z
N MET A 1 -5.92 -11.60 14.96
CA MET A 1 -5.67 -10.52 15.93
C MET A 1 -4.88 -9.36 15.35
N ALA A 2 -5.26 -8.14 15.70
CA ALA A 2 -4.61 -6.87 15.39
C ALA A 2 -4.96 -5.84 16.48
N VAL A 3 -4.29 -4.69 16.48
CA VAL A 3 -4.64 -3.52 17.30
C VAL A 3 -5.33 -2.50 16.40
N LEU A 4 -6.55 -2.10 16.76
CA LEU A 4 -7.31 -1.04 16.09
C LEU A 4 -7.31 0.20 16.98
N ILE A 5 -6.99 1.35 16.40
CA ILE A 5 -6.95 2.63 17.08
C ILE A 5 -7.98 3.55 16.42
N LYS A 6 -8.91 4.06 17.23
CA LYS A 6 -9.92 5.05 16.85
C LYS A 6 -9.88 6.17 17.88
N ASN A 7 -9.78 7.42 17.44
CA ASN A 7 -9.69 8.58 18.35
C ASN A 7 -8.59 8.43 19.42
N ASN A 8 -7.44 7.86 19.01
CA ASN A 8 -6.31 7.50 19.89
C ASN A 8 -6.62 6.46 20.98
N GLU A 9 -7.79 5.83 20.98
CA GLU A 9 -8.11 4.69 21.84
C GLU A 9 -7.79 3.38 21.11
N ALA A 10 -6.92 2.57 21.71
CA ALA A 10 -6.48 1.30 21.16
C ALA A 10 -7.27 0.12 21.74
N SER A 11 -7.59 -0.86 20.88
CA SER A 11 -8.29 -2.08 21.26
C SER A 11 -7.81 -3.28 20.45
N LEU A 12 -7.90 -4.49 21.02
CA LEU A 12 -7.66 -5.73 20.28
C LEU A 12 -8.87 -6.10 19.44
N VAL A 13 -8.63 -6.47 18.18
CA VAL A 13 -9.68 -6.90 17.25
C VAL A 13 -9.26 -8.14 16.47
N ASP A 14 -10.23 -9.02 16.20
CA ASP A 14 -10.07 -10.07 15.20
C ASP A 14 -10.68 -9.63 13.87
N MET A 15 -9.93 -8.80 13.16
CA MET A 15 -10.36 -8.14 11.93
C MET A 15 -9.36 -8.39 10.81
N ALA A 16 -9.84 -8.76 9.62
CA ALA A 16 -9.01 -8.87 8.44
C ALA A 16 -8.69 -7.49 7.85
N VAL A 17 -7.58 -7.40 7.09
CA VAL A 17 -7.14 -6.15 6.45
C VAL A 17 -8.23 -5.55 5.55
N GLN A 18 -8.98 -6.40 4.84
CA GLN A 18 -10.03 -5.94 3.94
C GLN A 18 -11.18 -5.29 4.71
N ASP A 19 -11.52 -5.80 5.90
CA ASP A 19 -12.58 -5.24 6.72
C ASP A 19 -12.15 -3.94 7.39
N PHE A 20 -10.86 -3.79 7.74
CA PHE A 20 -10.32 -2.51 8.16
C PHE A 20 -10.45 -1.45 7.06
N ILE A 21 -10.10 -1.77 5.80
CA ILE A 21 -10.24 -0.82 4.68
C ILE A 21 -11.72 -0.40 4.51
N LYS A 22 -12.68 -1.31 4.73
CA LYS A 22 -14.12 -0.98 4.67
C LYS A 22 -14.57 0.00 5.76
N LEU A 23 -13.87 0.11 6.88
CA LEU A 23 -14.19 1.11 7.91
C LEU A 23 -13.95 2.54 7.42
N GLY A 24 -13.04 2.73 6.46
CA GLY A 24 -12.77 4.00 5.82
C GLY A 24 -13.44 4.12 4.46
N ILE A 25 -14.66 3.57 4.30
CA ILE A 25 -15.43 3.73 3.06
C ILE A 25 -15.54 5.23 2.72
N ASP A 26 -15.47 5.54 1.43
CA ASP A 26 -15.43 6.90 0.88
C ASP A 26 -14.18 7.71 1.23
N GLY A 27 -13.23 7.10 1.94
CA GLY A 27 -11.93 7.66 2.28
C GLY A 27 -10.75 7.04 1.51
N VAL A 28 -9.55 7.35 2.01
CA VAL A 28 -8.28 6.85 1.48
C VAL A 28 -7.46 6.17 2.58
N TYR A 29 -6.48 5.38 2.17
CA TYR A 29 -5.61 4.69 3.12
C TYR A 29 -4.18 4.59 2.63
N THR A 30 -3.27 4.35 3.56
CA THR A 30 -1.88 4.00 3.29
C THR A 30 -1.49 2.75 4.07
N THR A 31 -0.46 2.06 3.59
CA THR A 31 0.09 0.88 4.27
C THR A 31 1.60 1.06 4.39
N MET A 32 2.04 1.01 5.63
CA MET A 32 3.41 1.21 6.09
C MET A 32 3.90 -0.07 6.77
N LYS A 33 5.19 -0.11 7.06
CA LYS A 33 5.77 -1.13 7.94
C LYS A 33 6.79 -0.50 8.87
N THR A 34 6.93 -1.08 10.05
CA THR A 34 8.05 -0.80 10.91
C THR A 34 9.33 -1.43 10.36
N VAL A 35 10.47 -0.89 10.77
CA VAL A 35 11.81 -1.39 10.41
C VAL A 35 12.72 -1.26 11.62
N VAL A 36 13.60 -2.24 11.86
CA VAL A 36 14.55 -2.29 13.00
C VAL A 36 13.86 -2.43 14.36
N SER A 37 12.96 -1.52 14.73
CA SER A 37 12.11 -1.57 15.92
C SER A 37 10.74 -0.96 15.62
N PHE A 38 9.80 -1.03 16.57
CA PHE A 38 8.48 -0.40 16.39
C PHE A 38 8.56 1.12 16.29
N GLU A 39 9.63 1.75 16.79
CA GLU A 39 9.80 3.22 16.80
C GLU A 39 10.04 3.81 15.40
N TYR A 40 10.47 2.99 14.44
CA TYR A 40 10.82 3.46 13.10
C TYR A 40 9.90 2.89 12.04
N ILE A 41 9.38 3.78 11.21
CA ILE A 41 8.61 3.43 10.02
C ILE A 41 9.45 3.78 8.79
N PHE A 42 9.47 2.86 7.83
CA PHE A 42 10.12 3.10 6.54
C PHE A 42 9.40 4.24 5.80
N ASN A 43 10.13 5.29 5.41
CA ASN A 43 9.64 6.39 4.58
C ASN A 43 8.36 7.05 5.13
N PHE A 44 8.25 7.22 6.46
CA PHE A 44 7.05 7.75 7.11
C PHE A 44 6.58 9.08 6.50
N THR A 45 7.50 10.02 6.30
CA THR A 45 7.23 11.32 5.70
C THR A 45 6.61 11.21 4.31
N SER A 46 7.11 10.29 3.48
CA SER A 46 6.58 10.06 2.13
C SER A 46 5.16 9.48 2.19
N HIS A 47 4.91 8.53 3.11
CA HIS A 47 3.57 7.99 3.32
C HIS A 47 2.56 9.06 3.76
N MET A 48 2.95 10.02 4.60
CA MET A 48 2.07 11.12 5.01
C MET A 48 1.78 12.09 3.86
N ARG A 49 2.77 12.42 3.04
CA ARG A 49 2.56 13.22 1.81
C ARG A 49 1.62 12.52 0.83
N ASN A 50 1.79 11.21 0.64
CA ASN A 50 0.90 10.41 -0.19
C ASN A 50 -0.52 10.40 0.37
N LEU A 51 -0.69 10.21 1.68
CA LEU A 51 -2.00 10.19 2.32
C LEU A 51 -2.71 11.55 2.17
N HIS A 52 -2.01 12.67 2.37
CA HIS A 52 -2.51 14.02 2.09
C HIS A 52 -2.95 14.15 0.64
N LYS A 53 -2.05 13.87 -0.32
CA LYS A 53 -2.33 13.95 -1.76
C LYS A 53 -3.53 13.09 -2.17
N TYR A 54 -3.61 11.84 -1.70
CA TYR A 54 -4.73 10.95 -1.98
C TYR A 54 -6.02 11.52 -1.43
N SER A 55 -6.00 12.05 -0.20
CA SER A 55 -7.18 12.63 0.44
C SER A 55 -7.70 13.83 -0.34
N THR A 56 -6.83 14.80 -0.63
CA THR A 56 -7.17 16.01 -1.41
C THR A 56 -7.77 15.63 -2.76
N ASN A 57 -7.04 14.84 -3.56
CA ASN A 57 -7.48 14.49 -4.91
C ASN A 57 -8.77 13.65 -4.91
N PHE A 58 -8.96 12.76 -3.92
CA PHE A 58 -10.15 11.93 -3.88
C PHE A 58 -11.38 12.72 -3.45
N LEU A 59 -11.22 13.60 -2.47
CA LEU A 59 -12.29 14.48 -1.99
C LEU A 59 -12.71 15.50 -3.07
N GLU A 60 -11.77 16.04 -3.85
CA GLU A 60 -12.07 16.91 -5.00
C GLU A 60 -12.95 16.21 -6.06
N LEU A 61 -12.74 14.92 -6.29
CA LEU A 61 -13.56 14.11 -7.22
C LEU A 61 -15.00 13.87 -6.71
N GLN A 62 -15.26 14.13 -5.42
CA GLN A 62 -16.58 13.92 -4.80
C GLN A 62 -17.42 15.21 -4.74
N ILE A 63 -16.88 16.36 -5.15
CA ILE A 63 -17.56 17.66 -5.10
C ILE A 63 -18.79 17.67 -6.03
N ASN A 64 -19.91 18.16 -5.50
CA ASN A 64 -21.13 18.52 -6.21
C ASN A 64 -21.79 19.73 -5.55
N ASP A 65 -22.89 20.22 -6.14
CA ASP A 65 -23.59 21.43 -5.67
C ASP A 65 -24.11 21.32 -4.23
N GLN A 66 -24.39 20.09 -3.75
CA GLN A 66 -24.95 19.86 -2.41
C GLN A 66 -23.88 19.78 -1.31
N ASN A 67 -22.66 19.33 -1.62
CA ASN A 67 -21.63 19.07 -0.62
C ASN A 67 -20.42 20.03 -0.68
N LYS A 68 -20.44 21.03 -1.58
CA LYS A 68 -19.29 21.92 -1.85
C LYS A 68 -18.76 22.63 -0.59
N GLU A 69 -19.63 23.15 0.26
CA GLU A 69 -19.22 23.84 1.48
C GLU A 69 -18.59 22.87 2.49
N CYS A 70 -19.21 21.70 2.69
CA CYS A 70 -18.69 20.63 3.53
C CYS A 70 -17.29 20.17 3.06
N VAL A 71 -17.14 19.88 1.76
CA VAL A 71 -15.84 19.50 1.18
C VAL A 71 -14.80 20.60 1.36
N THR A 72 -15.17 21.87 1.18
CA THR A 72 -14.26 23.01 1.38
C THR A 72 -13.77 23.06 2.83
N ASN A 73 -14.67 22.85 3.80
CA ASN A 73 -14.31 22.80 5.22
C ASN A 73 -13.35 21.62 5.53
N ILE A 74 -13.62 20.43 4.98
CA ILE A 74 -12.74 19.27 5.15
C ILE A 74 -11.34 19.56 4.56
N LEU A 75 -11.27 20.11 3.35
CA LEU A 75 -10.01 20.46 2.67
C LEU A 75 -9.17 21.47 3.47
N GLN A 76 -9.80 22.46 4.11
CA GLN A 76 -9.10 23.43 4.96
C GLN A 76 -8.40 22.78 6.15
N HIS A 77 -8.94 21.69 6.68
CA HIS A 77 -8.40 20.98 7.84
C HIS A 77 -7.49 19.80 7.47
N LEU A 78 -7.61 19.25 6.24
CA LEU A 78 -6.76 18.18 5.70
C LEU A 78 -5.35 18.68 5.35
N THR A 79 -4.65 19.29 6.30
CA THR A 79 -3.26 19.73 6.12
C THR A 79 -2.28 18.57 6.36
N LEU A 80 -1.12 18.62 5.72
CA LEU A 80 -0.06 17.64 5.94
C LEU A 80 0.40 17.59 7.42
N GLU A 81 0.38 18.73 8.10
CA GLU A 81 0.71 18.84 9.53
C GLU A 81 -0.31 18.10 10.40
N ASN A 82 -1.62 18.37 10.21
CA ASN A 82 -2.68 17.71 10.95
C ASN A 82 -2.68 16.19 10.73
N ILE A 83 -2.45 15.75 9.49
CA ILE A 83 -2.35 14.33 9.15
C ILE A 83 -1.15 13.69 9.87
N ARG A 84 0.03 14.33 9.84
CA ARG A 84 1.24 13.82 10.51
C ARG A 84 1.03 13.71 12.02
N LYS A 85 0.55 14.78 12.64
CA LYS A 85 0.33 14.85 14.09
C LYS A 85 -0.64 13.78 14.56
N SER A 86 -1.82 13.73 13.94
CA SER A 86 -2.89 12.78 14.30
C SER A 86 -2.47 11.33 14.04
N THR A 87 -1.85 11.07 12.88
CA THR A 87 -1.36 9.72 12.54
C THR A 87 -0.27 9.26 13.51
N SER A 88 0.68 10.14 13.85
CA SER A 88 1.77 9.81 14.77
C SER A 88 1.25 9.53 16.18
N ALA A 89 0.29 10.32 16.66
CA ALA A 89 -0.37 10.08 17.95
C ALA A 89 -1.10 8.73 17.96
N SER A 90 -1.85 8.40 16.91
CA SER A 90 -2.56 7.12 16.81
C SER A 90 -1.61 5.92 16.73
N ILE A 91 -0.50 6.03 16.00
CA ILE A 91 0.52 4.98 15.94
C ILE A 91 1.19 4.80 17.31
N LYS A 92 1.52 5.90 17.98
CA LYS A 92 2.11 5.88 19.33
C LYS A 92 1.19 5.17 20.32
N ALA A 93 -0.08 5.58 20.38
CA ALA A 93 -1.08 4.95 21.25
C ALA A 93 -1.22 3.44 20.95
N GLY A 94 -1.18 3.06 19.67
CA GLY A 94 -1.23 1.65 19.26
C GLY A 94 -0.03 0.82 19.76
N PHE A 95 1.19 1.33 19.67
CA PHE A 95 2.37 0.63 20.15
C PHE A 95 2.52 0.67 21.67
N GLU A 96 2.13 1.75 22.35
CA GLU A 96 2.03 1.81 23.81
C GLU A 96 1.06 0.76 24.33
N PHE A 97 -0.12 0.66 23.73
CA PHE A 97 -1.09 -0.38 24.05
C PHE A 97 -0.52 -1.78 23.81
N LEU A 98 0.10 -2.02 22.66
CA LEU A 98 0.72 -3.31 22.34
C LEU A 98 1.80 -3.69 23.36
N ASN A 99 2.65 -2.74 23.76
CA ASN A 99 3.70 -2.93 24.76
C ASN A 99 3.14 -3.20 26.17
N ALA A 100 1.96 -2.65 26.49
CA ALA A 100 1.26 -2.89 27.75
C ALA A 100 0.48 -4.21 27.80
N LEU A 101 0.33 -4.93 26.68
CA LEU A 101 -0.35 -6.23 26.66
C LEU A 101 0.37 -7.27 27.54
N ASN A 102 -0.40 -8.22 28.08
CA ASN A 102 0.14 -9.40 28.73
C ASN A 102 1.04 -10.20 27.76
N GLU A 103 2.17 -10.70 28.27
CA GLU A 103 3.14 -11.52 27.52
C GLU A 103 2.52 -12.74 26.84
N ASP A 104 1.50 -13.38 27.42
CA ASP A 104 0.80 -14.51 26.80
C ASP A 104 0.08 -14.09 25.51
N ILE A 105 -0.53 -12.91 25.51
CA ILE A 105 -1.21 -12.35 24.34
C ILE A 105 -0.17 -11.97 23.28
N LYS A 106 0.92 -11.31 23.68
CA LYS A 106 2.02 -10.95 22.77
C LYS A 106 2.62 -12.20 22.12
N LYS A 107 2.91 -13.24 22.89
CA LYS A 107 3.48 -14.50 22.40
C LYS A 107 2.52 -15.26 21.50
N LYS A 108 1.21 -15.17 21.75
CA LYS A 108 0.21 -15.86 20.93
C LYS A 108 -0.06 -15.15 19.61
N HIS A 109 0.01 -13.82 19.58
CA HIS A 109 -0.53 -13.03 18.46
C HIS A 109 0.44 -12.05 17.81
N PHE A 110 1.54 -11.70 18.48
CA PHE A 110 2.44 -10.63 18.07
C PHE A 110 3.94 -11.02 18.02
N SER A 111 4.30 -12.29 18.24
CA SER A 111 5.69 -12.75 18.25
C SER A 111 6.20 -13.33 16.93
N GLU A 112 5.33 -13.48 15.93
CA GLU A 112 5.71 -14.13 14.67
C GLU A 112 6.72 -13.32 13.84
N ASN A 113 6.71 -12.00 13.97
CA ASN A 113 7.56 -11.08 13.23
C ASN A 113 7.96 -9.90 14.13
N LEU A 114 9.24 -9.50 14.05
CA LEU A 114 9.75 -8.31 14.75
C LEU A 114 9.19 -7.00 14.16
N ASN A 115 8.77 -7.03 12.89
CA ASN A 115 8.18 -5.89 12.22
C ASN A 115 6.66 -5.99 12.16
N TYR A 116 6.02 -4.83 12.16
CA TYR A 116 4.58 -4.66 12.08
C TYR A 116 4.18 -3.98 10.78
N MET A 117 3.08 -4.44 10.21
CA MET A 117 2.32 -3.68 9.23
C MET A 117 1.47 -2.64 9.95
N VAL A 118 1.57 -1.39 9.52
CA VAL A 118 0.80 -0.26 10.06
C VAL A 118 -0.04 0.30 8.92
N MET A 119 -1.35 0.27 9.06
CA MET A 119 -2.29 0.85 8.10
C MET A 119 -2.99 2.04 8.72
N VAL A 120 -3.15 3.09 7.94
CA VAL A 120 -3.84 4.31 8.35
C VAL A 120 -4.86 4.65 7.29
N THR A 121 -6.10 4.92 7.71
CA THR A 121 -7.16 5.41 6.82
C THR A 121 -7.64 6.77 7.29
N ILE A 122 -7.91 7.65 6.34
CA ILE A 122 -8.61 8.92 6.54
C ILE A 122 -9.98 8.77 5.91
N THR A 123 -11.03 9.08 6.67
CA THR A 123 -12.42 9.02 6.24
C THR A 123 -13.15 10.30 6.68
N TRP A 124 -14.20 10.65 5.96
CA TRP A 124 -14.98 11.87 6.14
C TRP A 124 -16.44 11.58 5.80
N ASP A 125 -17.35 12.40 6.32
CA ASP A 125 -18.77 12.35 5.98
C ASP A 125 -19.14 13.59 5.16
N ILE A 126 -19.51 13.38 3.90
CA ILE A 126 -19.94 14.42 2.96
C ILE A 126 -21.44 14.34 2.64
N HIS A 127 -22.18 13.44 3.31
CA HIS A 127 -23.58 13.15 3.02
C HIS A 127 -24.53 13.64 4.11
N THR A 128 -24.03 13.99 5.30
CA THR A 128 -24.87 14.52 6.37
C THR A 128 -24.84 16.04 6.40
N ASP A 129 -25.97 16.66 6.04
CA ASP A 129 -26.20 18.11 6.05
C ASP A 129 -25.99 18.79 7.42
N ASN A 130 -25.74 18.05 8.51
CA ASN A 130 -25.76 18.59 9.88
C ASN A 130 -24.97 17.79 10.95
N ARG A 131 -23.97 16.96 10.60
CA ARG A 131 -23.28 16.12 11.62
C ARG A 131 -21.77 16.10 11.61
N VAL A 132 -21.11 16.95 10.83
CA VAL A 132 -19.67 17.11 10.97
C VAL A 132 -19.42 18.12 12.09
N PRO A 133 -18.79 17.74 13.22
CA PRO A 133 -18.36 18.71 14.22
C PRO A 133 -17.45 19.73 13.52
N PRO A 134 -17.68 21.05 13.67
CA PRO A 134 -16.88 22.06 12.98
C PRO A 134 -15.37 21.88 13.15
N ASN A 135 -14.96 21.31 14.29
CA ASN A 135 -13.57 21.20 14.71
C ASN A 135 -12.88 19.87 14.31
N GLU A 136 -13.61 18.86 13.84
CA GLU A 136 -13.05 17.55 13.46
C GLU A 136 -13.71 17.00 12.19
N PRO A 137 -13.39 17.54 11.00
CA PRO A 137 -14.13 17.24 9.78
C PRO A 137 -13.77 15.91 9.10
N PHE A 138 -12.79 15.20 9.62
CA PHE A 138 -12.40 13.87 9.16
C PHE A 138 -11.92 13.04 10.36
N SER A 139 -11.95 11.72 10.20
CA SER A 139 -11.45 10.76 11.19
C SER A 139 -10.23 10.02 10.65
N ILE A 140 -9.28 9.75 11.53
CA ILE A 140 -8.14 8.87 11.25
C ILE A 140 -8.31 7.59 12.07
N LEU A 141 -8.23 6.44 11.39
CA LEU A 141 -8.15 5.14 12.04
C LEU A 141 -6.80 4.51 11.74
N CYS A 142 -6.22 3.85 12.74
CA CYS A 142 -4.95 3.13 12.59
C CYS A 142 -5.14 1.65 12.93
N TYR A 143 -4.43 0.79 12.20
CA TYR A 143 -4.47 -0.66 12.34
C TYR A 143 -3.06 -1.23 12.32
N ILE A 144 -2.69 -1.91 13.41
CA ILE A 144 -1.37 -2.48 13.61
C ILE A 144 -1.49 -4.00 13.71
N LYS A 145 -0.72 -4.71 12.89
CA LYS A 145 -0.66 -6.17 12.87
C LYS A 145 0.76 -6.63 12.59
N CYS A 146 1.15 -7.83 13.04
CA CYS A 146 2.41 -8.42 12.60
C CYS A 146 2.53 -8.38 11.08
N LEU A 147 3.71 -8.00 10.61
CA LEU A 147 3.99 -7.98 9.19
C LEU A 147 3.88 -9.43 8.65
N PRO A 148 3.01 -9.67 7.65
CA PRO A 148 2.84 -11.02 7.11
C PRO A 148 4.16 -11.58 6.56
N LYS A 149 4.39 -12.86 6.77
CA LYS A 149 5.48 -13.59 6.10
C LYS A 149 5.00 -14.07 4.74
N TYR A 150 5.88 -13.99 3.77
CA TYR A 150 5.65 -14.51 2.42
C TYR A 150 6.70 -15.58 2.12
N SER A 151 6.35 -16.53 1.25
CA SER A 151 7.33 -17.43 0.63
C SER A 151 8.38 -16.64 -0.14
N SER A 152 9.51 -17.26 -0.47
CA SER A 152 10.58 -16.61 -1.26
C SER A 152 10.16 -16.18 -2.66
N HIS A 153 9.05 -16.74 -3.17
CA HIS A 153 8.45 -16.42 -4.44
C HIS A 153 6.93 -16.65 -4.42
N VAL A 154 6.22 -16.17 -5.44
CA VAL A 154 4.76 -16.33 -5.59
C VAL A 154 4.36 -16.89 -6.94
N GLN A 155 3.13 -17.40 -6.99
CA GLN A 155 2.35 -17.56 -8.20
C GLN A 155 1.37 -16.39 -8.34
N ILE A 156 1.20 -15.89 -9.54
CA ILE A 156 0.21 -14.84 -9.84
C ILE A 156 -0.71 -15.27 -10.97
N ASP A 157 -1.91 -14.70 -10.95
CA ASP A 157 -2.78 -14.69 -12.13
C ASP A 157 -2.65 -13.33 -12.82
N ILE A 158 -2.67 -13.31 -14.15
CA ILE A 158 -2.81 -12.10 -14.95
C ILE A 158 -4.21 -12.10 -15.57
N MET A 159 -5.02 -11.08 -15.27
CA MET A 159 -6.44 -10.99 -15.64
C MET A 159 -6.79 -9.62 -16.24
N CYS A 160 -7.81 -9.59 -17.10
CA CYS A 160 -8.33 -8.35 -17.65
C CYS A 160 -9.00 -7.51 -16.55
N GLY A 161 -8.59 -6.25 -16.43
CA GLY A 161 -9.21 -5.31 -15.51
C GLY A 161 -8.41 -4.02 -15.37
N GLU A 162 -9.08 -2.96 -14.94
CA GLU A 162 -8.46 -1.65 -14.73
C GLU A 162 -9.02 -1.00 -13.47
N ARG A 163 -8.21 -0.14 -12.85
CA ARG A 163 -8.66 0.70 -11.75
C ARG A 163 -9.15 2.02 -12.33
N LYS A 164 -10.32 2.48 -11.87
CA LYS A 164 -10.90 3.77 -12.29
C LYS A 164 -9.97 4.95 -11.98
N THR A 165 -9.31 4.92 -10.82
CA THR A 165 -8.40 5.97 -10.37
C THR A 165 -7.10 5.33 -9.85
N PRO A 166 -6.19 4.89 -10.73
CA PRO A 166 -5.04 4.07 -10.35
C PRO A 166 -4.08 4.82 -9.42
N ASN A 167 -4.00 6.14 -9.54
CA ASN A 167 -3.07 6.98 -8.78
C ASN A 167 -3.50 7.30 -7.34
N ILE A 168 -4.71 6.89 -6.92
CA ILE A 168 -5.21 7.12 -5.55
C ILE A 168 -5.37 5.77 -4.86
N LYS A 169 -4.96 5.67 -3.60
CA LYS A 169 -5.20 4.49 -2.77
C LYS A 169 -6.48 4.68 -1.94
N TYR A 170 -7.63 4.57 -2.61
CA TYR A 170 -8.95 4.78 -2.01
C TYR A 170 -9.61 3.46 -1.58
N SER A 171 -10.53 3.54 -0.62
CA SER A 171 -11.15 2.36 0.01
C SER A 171 -12.13 1.65 -0.91
N ASN A 172 -12.83 2.35 -1.80
CA ASN A 172 -13.92 1.83 -2.65
C ASN A 172 -13.44 1.00 -3.86
N VAL A 173 -12.32 0.29 -3.76
CA VAL A 173 -11.78 -0.58 -4.82
C VAL A 173 -12.38 -2.00 -4.82
N PHE A 174 -13.40 -2.25 -4.01
CA PHE A 174 -13.81 -3.60 -3.66
C PHE A 174 -14.55 -4.37 -4.75
N ASP A 175 -15.35 -3.75 -5.62
CA ASP A 175 -16.21 -4.52 -6.54
C ASP A 175 -15.41 -5.28 -7.60
N VAL A 176 -14.55 -4.57 -8.32
CA VAL A 176 -13.64 -5.17 -9.32
C VAL A 176 -12.67 -6.13 -8.62
N ARG A 177 -12.10 -5.71 -7.49
CA ARG A 177 -11.16 -6.52 -6.72
C ARG A 177 -11.80 -7.85 -6.25
N ASN A 178 -12.97 -7.80 -5.64
CA ASN A 178 -13.65 -8.98 -5.09
C ASN A 178 -14.10 -9.92 -6.21
N LYS A 179 -14.54 -9.37 -7.35
CA LYS A 179 -14.82 -10.17 -8.54
C LYS A 179 -13.57 -10.95 -8.98
N LEU A 180 -12.44 -10.28 -9.14
CA LEU A 180 -11.19 -10.91 -9.59
C LEU A 180 -10.62 -11.89 -8.56
N LEU A 181 -10.70 -11.57 -7.26
CA LEU A 181 -10.27 -12.48 -6.18
C LEU A 181 -11.09 -13.78 -6.15
N ARG A 182 -12.38 -13.74 -6.52
CA ARG A 182 -13.21 -14.95 -6.65
C ARG A 182 -12.84 -15.82 -7.86
N LEU A 183 -12.26 -15.22 -8.89
CA LEU A 183 -11.80 -15.92 -10.10
C LEU A 183 -10.35 -16.39 -9.98
N LYS A 184 -9.58 -15.80 -9.06
CA LYS A 184 -8.18 -16.11 -8.82
C LYS A 184 -8.01 -17.59 -8.50
N SER A 185 -7.06 -18.22 -9.20
CA SER A 185 -6.60 -19.57 -8.93
C SER A 185 -6.24 -19.74 -7.44
N GLU A 186 -6.54 -20.91 -6.90
CA GLU A 186 -6.38 -21.21 -5.47
C GLU A 186 -4.96 -20.92 -4.97
N ASN A 187 -3.95 -21.38 -5.72
CA ASN A 187 -2.54 -21.23 -5.37
C ASN A 187 -1.92 -19.87 -5.68
N SER A 188 -2.63 -18.99 -6.42
CA SER A 188 -2.10 -17.68 -6.77
C SER A 188 -2.22 -16.71 -5.60
N GLN A 189 -1.16 -15.99 -5.26
CA GLN A 189 -1.15 -15.07 -4.13
C GLN A 189 -1.62 -13.66 -4.50
N GLU A 190 -1.67 -13.34 -5.80
CA GLU A 190 -2.04 -12.02 -6.30
C GLU A 190 -2.65 -12.12 -7.70
N VAL A 191 -3.47 -11.13 -8.05
CA VAL A 191 -3.92 -10.90 -9.43
C VAL A 191 -3.24 -9.64 -9.95
N VAL A 192 -2.52 -9.77 -11.06
CA VAL A 192 -1.95 -8.68 -11.86
C VAL A 192 -2.91 -8.35 -13.01
N LEU A 193 -3.11 -7.08 -13.27
CA LEU A 193 -4.10 -6.59 -14.20
C LEU A 193 -3.48 -6.29 -15.56
N TYR A 194 -4.25 -6.52 -16.63
CA TYR A 194 -4.00 -5.93 -17.94
C TYR A 194 -5.22 -5.15 -18.44
N ASN A 195 -4.95 -4.06 -19.16
CA ASN A 195 -5.95 -3.12 -19.66
C ASN A 195 -6.56 -3.56 -21.01
N GLU A 196 -7.54 -2.83 -21.53
CA GLU A 196 -8.16 -3.13 -22.84
C GLU A 196 -7.18 -3.07 -24.02
N LYS A 197 -6.05 -2.37 -23.85
CA LYS A 197 -4.94 -2.33 -24.82
C LYS A 197 -3.98 -3.51 -24.65
N GLU A 198 -4.34 -4.51 -23.86
CA GLU A 198 -3.53 -5.68 -23.51
C GLU A 198 -2.21 -5.35 -22.82
N GLU A 199 -2.14 -4.21 -22.12
CA GLU A 199 -0.95 -3.75 -21.40
C GLU A 199 -1.04 -4.16 -19.93
N ILE A 200 0.00 -4.84 -19.43
CA ILE A 200 0.15 -5.21 -18.03
C ILE A 200 0.41 -3.93 -17.22
N THR A 201 -0.39 -3.72 -16.17
CA THR A 201 -0.35 -2.52 -15.34
C THR A 201 0.20 -2.82 -13.94
N GLU A 202 -0.68 -3.09 -12.98
CA GLU A 202 -0.35 -3.38 -11.59
C GLU A 202 -1.20 -4.53 -11.05
N GLY A 203 -0.85 -5.04 -9.88
CA GLY A 203 -1.71 -5.99 -9.16
C GLY A 203 -2.73 -5.31 -8.26
N LEU A 204 -3.66 -6.10 -7.72
CA LEU A 204 -4.72 -5.59 -6.85
C LEU A 204 -4.18 -4.89 -5.60
N THR A 205 -2.94 -5.19 -5.18
CA THR A 205 -2.28 -4.54 -4.03
C THR A 205 -0.77 -4.27 -4.20
N CYS A 206 -0.23 -4.34 -5.42
CA CYS A 206 1.20 -4.17 -5.69
C CYS A 206 1.44 -3.56 -7.06
N ASN A 207 2.64 -3.02 -7.26
CA ASN A 207 3.15 -2.78 -8.60
C ASN A 207 3.80 -4.04 -9.18
N PHE A 208 3.91 -4.10 -10.50
CA PHE A 208 4.51 -5.21 -11.25
C PHE A 208 5.74 -4.73 -12.03
N PHE A 209 6.74 -5.59 -12.13
CA PHE A 209 7.95 -5.39 -12.91
C PHE A 209 8.31 -6.67 -13.63
N CYS A 210 8.90 -6.56 -14.82
CA CYS A 210 9.57 -7.69 -15.47
C CYS A 210 10.86 -7.25 -16.14
N PHE A 211 11.73 -8.22 -16.42
CA PHE A 211 13.03 -8.01 -17.03
C PHE A 211 13.19 -8.91 -18.23
N PHE A 212 13.66 -8.32 -19.33
CA PHE A 212 14.09 -9.03 -20.53
C PHE A 212 14.99 -8.11 -21.36
N ASN A 213 15.91 -8.69 -22.14
CA ASN A 213 16.80 -7.94 -23.03
C ASN A 213 17.58 -6.84 -22.28
N ASP A 214 18.15 -7.18 -21.13
CA ASP A 214 18.95 -6.28 -20.29
C ASP A 214 18.23 -4.99 -19.85
N THR A 215 16.89 -5.03 -19.78
CA THR A 215 16.07 -3.88 -19.38
C THR A 215 14.99 -4.31 -18.40
N LEU A 216 14.84 -3.56 -17.31
CA LEU A 216 13.74 -3.68 -16.37
C LEU A 216 12.57 -2.78 -16.81
N TYR A 217 11.37 -3.33 -16.81
CA TYR A 217 10.16 -2.64 -17.24
C TYR A 217 9.14 -2.58 -16.11
N THR A 218 8.41 -1.46 -16.04
CA THR A 218 7.22 -1.29 -15.21
C THR A 218 6.26 -0.34 -15.91
N ALA A 219 4.96 -0.48 -15.63
CA ALA A 219 3.95 0.35 -16.25
C ALA A 219 4.15 1.85 -15.97
N LYS A 220 3.63 2.68 -16.88
CA LYS A 220 3.68 4.14 -16.79
C LYS A 220 2.94 4.67 -15.57
N ASP A 221 3.39 5.81 -15.08
CA ASP A 221 2.90 6.43 -13.84
C ASP A 221 1.40 6.73 -13.87
N GLU A 222 0.83 7.06 -15.02
CA GLU A 222 -0.58 7.34 -15.23
C GLU A 222 -1.47 6.10 -15.17
N LEU A 223 -0.91 4.90 -15.34
CA LEU A 223 -1.66 3.64 -15.38
C LEU A 223 -1.69 2.91 -14.03
N VAL A 224 -0.86 3.30 -13.06
CA VAL A 224 -0.66 2.55 -11.81
C VAL A 224 -0.59 3.43 -10.58
N LEU A 225 -0.71 2.85 -9.40
CA LEU A 225 -0.37 3.53 -8.16
C LEU A 225 1.13 3.84 -8.14
N LYS A 226 1.48 5.09 -7.85
CA LYS A 226 2.88 5.49 -7.61
C LYS A 226 3.32 5.00 -6.22
N GLY A 227 3.50 3.68 -6.10
CA GLY A 227 3.79 3.02 -4.82
C GLY A 227 5.19 3.37 -4.31
N THR A 228 5.31 3.59 -3.00
CA THR A 228 6.57 3.95 -2.34
C THR A 228 7.71 2.96 -2.62
N MET A 229 7.41 1.65 -2.68
CA MET A 229 8.41 0.63 -3.03
C MET A 229 8.78 0.66 -4.52
N ARG A 230 7.83 0.91 -5.41
CA ARG A 230 8.11 1.09 -6.84
C ARG A 230 9.06 2.28 -7.05
N GLU A 231 8.80 3.41 -6.39
CA GLU A 231 9.69 4.59 -6.44
C GLU A 231 11.10 4.28 -5.92
N GLN A 232 11.23 3.51 -4.83
CA GLN A 232 12.56 3.09 -4.37
C GLN A 232 13.29 2.22 -5.37
N ILE A 233 12.60 1.26 -6.00
CA ILE A 233 13.22 0.38 -6.98
C ILE A 233 13.68 1.17 -8.20
N ILE A 234 12.88 2.14 -8.67
CA ILE A 234 13.27 3.04 -9.77
C ILE A 234 14.55 3.80 -9.42
N HIS A 235 14.62 4.36 -8.22
CA HIS A 235 15.80 5.09 -7.76
C HIS A 235 17.04 4.18 -7.65
N ILE A 236 16.88 2.97 -7.12
CA ILE A 236 17.95 1.97 -7.06
C ILE A 236 18.44 1.61 -8.47
N CYS A 237 17.53 1.48 -9.45
CA CYS A 237 17.93 1.23 -10.84
C CYS A 237 18.80 2.37 -11.40
N GLU A 238 18.45 3.62 -11.14
CA GLU A 238 19.27 4.78 -11.53
C GLU A 238 20.64 4.76 -10.86
N GLU A 239 20.72 4.50 -9.55
CA GLU A 239 21.97 4.45 -8.79
C GLU A 239 22.90 3.30 -9.20
N GLU A 240 22.31 2.13 -9.52
CA GLU A 240 23.07 0.91 -9.82
C GLU A 240 23.37 0.75 -11.32
N GLY A 241 22.93 1.70 -12.16
CA GLY A 241 23.11 1.65 -13.61
C GLY A 241 22.29 0.54 -14.30
N ILE A 242 21.14 0.18 -13.73
CA ILE A 242 20.21 -0.80 -14.31
C ILE A 242 19.25 -0.07 -15.24
N THR A 243 19.28 -0.40 -16.53
CA THR A 243 18.36 0.19 -17.52
C THR A 243 16.91 -0.09 -17.12
N LEU A 244 16.14 0.98 -16.88
CA LEU A 244 14.72 0.90 -16.55
C LEU A 244 13.87 1.70 -17.53
N LYS A 245 12.78 1.09 -18.01
CA LYS A 245 11.75 1.75 -18.82
C LYS A 245 10.41 1.75 -18.11
N LYS A 246 9.84 2.95 -17.95
CA LYS A 246 8.45 3.15 -17.54
C LYS A 246 7.55 3.02 -18.77
N GLU A 247 7.35 1.79 -19.22
CA GLU A 247 6.54 1.45 -20.38
C GLU A 247 5.72 0.21 -20.04
N ALA A 248 4.42 0.25 -20.34
CA ALA A 248 3.55 -0.89 -20.09
C ALA A 248 3.80 -1.97 -21.14
N ILE A 249 3.78 -3.23 -20.71
CA ILE A 249 4.25 -4.37 -21.48
C ILE A 249 3.04 -5.16 -21.96
N LYS A 250 3.05 -5.62 -23.21
CA LYS A 250 1.93 -6.39 -23.74
C LYS A 250 1.89 -7.78 -23.13
N ILE A 251 0.69 -8.31 -22.89
CA ILE A 251 0.52 -9.70 -22.41
C ILE A 251 1.09 -10.74 -23.40
N SER A 252 1.22 -10.39 -24.68
CA SER A 252 1.87 -11.22 -25.70
C SER A 252 3.37 -11.43 -25.43
N ASP A 253 4.02 -10.53 -24.68
CA ASP A 253 5.46 -10.59 -24.39
C ASP A 253 5.81 -11.38 -23.12
N ILE A 254 4.84 -11.90 -22.36
CA ILE A 254 5.08 -12.63 -21.09
C ILE A 254 6.07 -13.79 -21.25
N GLY A 255 6.04 -14.46 -22.40
CA GLY A 255 6.97 -15.54 -22.71
C GLY A 255 8.44 -15.13 -22.73
N ARG A 256 8.72 -13.84 -23.01
CA ARG A 256 10.07 -13.28 -23.14
C ARG A 256 10.69 -12.89 -21.81
N PHE A 257 9.90 -12.79 -20.74
CA PHE A 257 10.41 -12.36 -19.45
C PHE A 257 11.41 -13.39 -18.92
N GLU A 258 12.62 -12.93 -18.63
CA GLU A 258 13.67 -13.71 -17.96
C GLU A 258 13.29 -13.88 -16.48
N PHE A 259 12.93 -12.77 -15.83
CA PHE A 259 12.31 -12.77 -14.51
C PHE A 259 11.22 -11.69 -14.40
N CYS A 260 10.38 -11.82 -13.38
CA CYS A 260 9.45 -10.76 -13.00
C CYS A 260 9.17 -10.81 -11.49
N PHE A 261 8.65 -9.73 -10.96
CA PHE A 261 8.33 -9.63 -9.54
C PHE A 261 7.17 -8.67 -9.31
N ILE A 262 6.52 -8.84 -8.16
CA ILE A 262 5.59 -7.85 -7.62
C ILE A 262 6.25 -7.11 -6.46
N CYS A 263 5.84 -5.86 -6.24
CA CYS A 263 6.35 -5.11 -5.09
C CYS A 263 5.30 -4.26 -4.37
N SER A 264 5.44 -4.18 -3.05
CA SER A 264 4.60 -3.36 -2.17
C SER A 264 5.29 -3.18 -0.82
N THR A 265 4.85 -2.20 -0.02
CA THR A 265 5.47 -1.90 1.28
C THR A 265 5.63 -3.13 2.18
N THR A 266 4.64 -4.03 2.18
CA THR A 266 4.64 -5.23 3.02
C THR A 266 5.39 -6.42 2.42
N ARG A 267 5.56 -6.46 1.09
CA ARG A 267 6.18 -7.59 0.37
C ARG A 267 7.62 -7.33 -0.09
N ASN A 268 8.10 -6.08 -0.04
CA ASN A 268 9.33 -5.66 -0.72
C ASN A 268 9.29 -6.07 -2.20
N ILE A 269 10.39 -6.57 -2.76
CA ILE A 269 10.41 -7.30 -4.04
C ILE A 269 10.12 -8.77 -3.75
N LEU A 270 9.04 -9.27 -4.36
CA LEU A 270 8.65 -10.68 -4.27
C LEU A 270 8.68 -11.31 -5.66
N PRO A 271 9.67 -12.17 -5.95
CA PRO A 271 9.82 -12.85 -7.22
C PRO A 271 8.57 -13.64 -7.60
N VAL A 272 8.21 -13.62 -8.87
CA VAL A 272 7.12 -14.41 -9.41
C VAL A 272 7.72 -15.64 -10.06
N LYS A 273 7.45 -16.83 -9.50
CA LYS A 273 7.91 -18.10 -10.04
C LYS A 273 7.02 -18.60 -11.17
N LYS A 274 5.72 -18.35 -11.06
CA LYS A 274 4.71 -18.83 -12.01
C LYS A 274 3.67 -17.76 -12.30
N ILE A 275 3.37 -17.59 -13.58
CA ILE A 275 2.31 -16.71 -14.10
C ILE A 275 1.25 -17.60 -14.72
N ILE A 276 -0.01 -17.35 -14.36
CA ILE A 276 -1.18 -17.91 -15.04
C ILE A 276 -1.87 -16.77 -15.78
N LEU A 277 -1.82 -16.77 -17.11
CA LEU A 277 -2.56 -15.80 -17.91
C LEU A 277 -3.99 -16.30 -18.14
N CYS A 278 -4.95 -15.59 -17.55
CA CYS A 278 -6.38 -15.85 -17.66
C CYS A 278 -6.97 -15.09 -18.86
N SER A 279 -6.63 -15.54 -20.06
CA SER A 279 -7.27 -15.14 -21.34
C SER A 279 -8.25 -16.22 -21.83
N GLU A 280 -8.81 -16.08 -23.04
CA GLU A 280 -9.67 -17.10 -23.68
C GLU A 280 -9.07 -18.51 -23.58
N ASN A 281 -7.75 -18.60 -23.80
CA ASN A 281 -6.95 -19.79 -23.49
C ASN A 281 -6.06 -19.52 -22.28
N LYS A 282 -6.19 -20.36 -21.25
CA LYS A 282 -5.32 -20.31 -20.08
C LYS A 282 -3.90 -20.71 -20.50
N ARG A 283 -2.93 -19.85 -20.20
CA ARG A 283 -1.50 -20.12 -20.45
C ARG A 283 -0.71 -19.98 -19.17
N GLU A 284 0.29 -20.84 -19.00
CA GLU A 284 1.13 -20.83 -17.80
C GLU A 284 2.59 -20.62 -18.19
N PHE A 285 3.30 -19.81 -17.40
CA PHE A 285 4.70 -19.48 -17.64
C PHE A 285 5.47 -19.62 -16.34
N GLU A 286 6.60 -20.33 -16.39
CA GLU A 286 7.58 -20.28 -15.33
C GLU A 286 8.63 -19.20 -15.59
N LYS A 287 9.17 -18.65 -14.51
CA LYS A 287 10.16 -17.57 -14.53
C LYS A 287 11.31 -17.86 -13.59
N ASP A 288 12.46 -17.27 -13.88
CA ASP A 288 13.61 -17.34 -12.99
C ASP A 288 13.35 -16.46 -11.76
N VAL A 289 13.71 -16.97 -10.58
CA VAL A 289 13.62 -16.27 -9.30
C VAL A 289 14.99 -16.04 -8.67
N HIS A 290 16.07 -16.42 -9.37
CA HIS A 290 17.45 -16.32 -8.92
C HIS A 290 18.35 -15.49 -9.86
N HIS A 291 17.77 -14.78 -10.82
CA HIS A 291 18.51 -13.94 -11.76
C HIS A 291 19.43 -12.94 -11.02
N PRO A 292 20.70 -12.75 -11.42
CA PRO A 292 21.65 -11.92 -10.68
C PRO A 292 21.17 -10.46 -10.45
N VAL A 293 20.52 -9.86 -11.46
CA VAL A 293 19.94 -8.51 -11.34
C VAL A 293 18.82 -8.48 -10.29
N LEU A 294 17.98 -9.51 -10.23
CA LEU A 294 16.90 -9.60 -9.26
C LEU A 294 17.45 -9.70 -7.82
N VAL A 295 18.44 -10.56 -7.62
CA VAL A 295 19.10 -10.72 -6.31
C VAL A 295 19.76 -9.41 -5.88
N ARG A 296 20.45 -8.72 -6.79
CA ARG A 296 21.06 -7.40 -6.53
C ARG A 296 20.01 -6.36 -6.14
N LEU A 297 18.89 -6.29 -6.87
CA LEU A 297 17.78 -5.38 -6.54
C LEU A 297 17.19 -5.67 -5.15
N GLN A 298 17.01 -6.95 -4.78
CA GLN A 298 16.53 -7.33 -3.47
C GLN A 298 17.49 -6.90 -2.36
N GLN A 299 18.79 -7.12 -2.53
CA GLN A 299 19.82 -6.68 -1.57
C GLN A 299 19.81 -5.15 -1.41
N LYS A 300 19.86 -4.41 -2.52
CA LYS A 300 19.87 -2.94 -2.50
C LYS A 300 18.61 -2.35 -1.89
N LEU A 301 17.45 -2.96 -2.17
CA LEU A 301 16.19 -2.54 -1.56
C LEU A 301 16.20 -2.78 -0.05
N HIS A 302 16.74 -3.89 0.42
CA HIS A 302 16.85 -4.16 1.86
C HIS A 302 17.69 -3.08 2.56
N GLU A 303 18.85 -2.74 2.01
CA GLU A 303 19.71 -1.65 2.51
C GLU A 303 19.00 -0.29 2.49
N ALA A 304 18.31 0.04 1.40
CA ALA A 304 17.59 1.30 1.25
C ALA A 304 16.43 1.44 2.24
N VAL A 305 15.70 0.35 2.52
CA VAL A 305 14.59 0.33 3.48
C VAL A 305 15.07 0.64 4.90
N GLU A 306 16.21 0.09 5.31
CA GLU A 306 16.77 0.39 6.63
C GLU A 306 17.36 1.80 6.73
N LYS A 307 18.01 2.28 5.66
CA LYS A 307 18.56 3.64 5.59
C LYS A 307 17.49 4.72 5.66
N LYS A 308 16.30 4.46 5.11
CA LYS A 308 15.17 5.40 5.09
C LYS A 308 14.17 5.19 6.23
N LYS A 309 14.67 4.74 7.39
CA LYS A 309 13.88 4.61 8.61
C LYS A 309 13.66 5.99 9.24
N GLU A 310 12.43 6.29 9.63
CA GLU A 310 12.05 7.57 10.22
C GLU A 310 11.30 7.33 11.54
N LYS A 311 11.62 8.13 12.57
CA LYS A 311 10.83 8.14 13.81
C LYS A 311 9.55 8.94 13.59
N TYR A 312 8.39 8.30 13.74
CA TYR A 312 7.10 8.99 13.64
C TYR A 312 6.83 9.89 14.86
N GLU A 313 7.42 9.60 16.01
CA GLU A 313 7.18 10.35 17.26
C GLU A 313 7.66 11.80 17.21
N ALA A 314 8.55 12.14 16.27
CA ALA A 314 9.00 13.51 16.05
C ALA A 314 7.84 14.50 15.80
N TYR A 315 6.68 14.00 15.36
CA TYR A 315 5.49 14.80 15.05
C TYR A 315 4.42 14.81 16.15
N VAL A 316 4.67 14.16 17.31
CA VAL A 316 3.71 14.10 18.42
C VAL A 316 3.79 15.36 19.31
N SER A 317 4.95 16.01 19.34
CA SER A 317 5.26 17.14 20.24
C SER A 317 5.32 18.52 19.58
N GLU A 318 4.86 18.68 18.33
CA GLU A 318 4.56 20.01 17.76
C GLU A 318 3.23 20.50 18.37
N THR A 319 3.29 20.82 19.67
CA THR A 319 2.39 21.74 20.35
C THR A 319 3.02 23.12 20.25
N CYS A 320 2.25 24.08 19.73
CA CYS A 320 2.48 25.51 19.72
C CYS A 320 3.54 25.99 20.72
N ASN A 321 4.74 26.32 20.22
CA ASN A 321 5.46 27.42 20.84
C ASN A 321 4.78 28.69 20.35
N VAL A 322 4.17 29.36 21.32
CA VAL A 322 3.42 30.62 21.33
C VAL A 322 3.82 31.62 20.25
#